data_AF-A0A9D9E356-F1
#
_entry.id   AF-A0A9D9E356-F1
#
_cell.length_a   1.000
_cell.length_b   1.000
_cell.length_c   1.000
_cell.angle_alpha   90.00
_cell.angle_beta   90.00
_cell.angle_gamma   90.00
#
_symmetry.space_group_name_H-M   'P 1'
#
loop_
_entity.id
_entity.type
_entity.pdbx_description
1 polymer ?
#
loop_
_entity_poly.entity_id
_entity_poly.type
_entity_poly.pdbx_seq_one_letter_code
_entity_poly.pdbx_strand_id
1 'polypeptide(L)'
;MKKIAITLLLLLSAFALSAAFDSDVSDDLFYHQEAYKEDMDYLLSALNEAETNSDKAAILWRLSRTQLYLTDEIPENQKKERIAGYEESENWADQSLAIEESADAYHWKASAIGRVGQVNGPLNSLSKAKPMRELIEKVQNTFNADMSDAWYVLSLLYDQLPGAPISFGNDNFAISYIRRCVDTQDNVNRLNLTNYLELAQQLHARGWNASKRAKELDKMQKNWEKESVPTEKMKYYEGRDGRETTPFYSALPLGEFSDKQEAVMVCQYALAVYSMKENPLPSETAKAESIEAFLSSLTK
;
A
#
# COMPACT_ATOMS: atom_id res chain seq x y z
N MET A 1 51.99 20.56 41.84
CA MET A 1 51.53 19.41 41.02
C MET A 1 50.18 18.81 41.44
N LYS A 2 49.38 19.46 42.32
CA LYS A 2 48.03 18.98 42.72
C LYS A 2 46.87 19.85 42.20
N LYS A 3 47.16 20.91 41.43
CA LYS A 3 46.14 21.85 40.89
C LYS A 3 45.93 21.74 39.37
N ILE A 4 46.66 20.86 38.69
CA ILE A 4 46.50 20.59 37.25
C ILE A 4 45.61 19.36 37.01
N ALA A 5 45.39 18.53 38.03
CA ALA A 5 44.62 17.30 37.93
C ALA A 5 43.09 17.48 38.04
N ILE A 6 42.59 18.68 38.36
CA ILE A 6 41.15 18.91 38.56
C ILE A 6 40.49 19.57 37.34
N THR A 7 41.26 20.25 36.48
CA THR A 7 40.71 20.88 35.26
C THR A 7 40.55 19.88 34.10
N LEU A 8 41.22 18.72 34.14
CA LEU A 8 41.04 17.68 33.13
C LEU A 8 39.84 16.75 33.39
N LEU A 9 39.18 16.87 34.54
CA LEU A 9 38.00 16.06 34.89
C LEU A 9 36.67 16.68 34.41
N LEU A 10 36.71 17.85 33.76
CA LEU A 10 35.54 18.60 33.27
C LEU A 10 35.36 18.56 31.74
N LEU A 11 36.17 17.76 31.03
CA LEU A 11 36.15 17.65 29.56
C LEU A 11 35.76 16.25 29.05
N LEU A 12 35.20 15.40 29.92
CA LEU A 12 34.37 14.27 29.52
C LEU A 12 32.90 14.70 29.54
N SER A 13 32.58 15.82 28.87
CA SER A 13 31.29 15.92 28.22
C SER A 13 31.30 14.89 27.10
N ALA A 14 30.90 13.66 27.44
CA ALA A 14 30.41 12.73 26.44
C ALA A 14 29.24 13.43 25.74
N PHE A 15 29.55 14.16 24.66
CA PHE A 15 28.61 14.27 23.57
C PHE A 15 28.45 12.82 23.09
N ALA A 16 27.51 12.10 23.70
CA ALA A 16 26.80 11.11 22.95
C ALA A 16 26.24 11.91 21.76
N LEU A 17 26.86 11.76 20.59
CA LEU A 17 26.14 12.08 19.37
C LEU A 17 24.96 11.12 19.40
N SER A 18 23.80 11.57 19.88
CA SER A 18 22.55 10.92 19.52
C SER A 18 22.55 10.92 18.00
N ALA A 19 22.62 9.72 17.43
CA ALA A 19 22.51 9.58 15.99
C ALA A 19 21.13 10.11 15.63
N ALA A 20 21.07 11.10 14.74
CA ALA A 20 19.80 11.55 14.19
C ALA A 20 19.06 10.33 13.62
N PHE A 21 17.73 10.36 13.70
CA PHE A 21 16.90 9.29 13.15
C PHE A 21 17.27 9.02 11.68
N ASP A 22 17.64 7.77 11.39
CA ASP A 22 17.96 7.30 10.04
C ASP A 22 16.77 6.50 9.51
N SER A 23 16.04 7.09 8.56
CA SER A 23 14.89 6.43 7.94
C SER A 23 15.28 5.22 7.10
N ASP A 24 16.47 5.21 6.52
CA ASP A 24 16.90 4.15 5.60
C ASP A 24 17.10 2.84 6.34
N VAL A 25 17.53 2.90 7.61
CA VAL A 25 17.60 1.71 8.49
C VAL A 25 16.23 1.09 8.69
N SER A 26 15.22 1.90 9.00
CA SER A 26 13.84 1.40 9.20
C SER A 26 13.26 0.85 7.90
N ASP A 27 13.45 1.57 6.80
CA ASP A 27 12.89 1.19 5.51
C ASP A 27 13.56 -0.07 4.94
N ASP A 28 14.85 -0.30 5.19
CA ASP A 28 15.55 -1.54 4.83
C ASP A 28 15.08 -2.73 5.68
N LEU A 29 15.04 -2.58 7.01
CA LEU A 29 14.50 -3.62 7.91
C LEU A 29 13.08 -4.02 7.51
N PHE A 30 12.25 -3.04 7.18
CA PHE A 30 10.86 -3.25 6.83
C PHE A 30 10.68 -3.84 5.42
N TYR A 31 11.18 -3.19 4.36
CA TYR A 31 10.86 -3.56 2.98
C TYR A 31 11.79 -4.62 2.38
N HIS A 32 13.01 -4.76 2.89
CA HIS A 32 14.03 -5.62 2.29
C HIS A 32 14.38 -6.84 3.14
N GLN A 33 14.08 -6.81 4.44
CA GLN A 33 14.38 -7.90 5.36
C GLN A 33 13.14 -8.55 6.00
N GLU A 34 11.97 -7.88 6.00
CA GLU A 34 10.79 -8.26 6.78
C GLU A 34 11.09 -8.45 8.28
N ALA A 35 12.09 -7.72 8.78
CA ALA A 35 12.55 -7.77 10.16
C ALA A 35 11.70 -6.84 11.04
N TYR A 36 10.39 -7.07 11.09
CA TYR A 36 9.42 -6.14 11.67
C TYR A 36 9.62 -5.93 13.18
N LYS A 37 10.16 -6.91 13.91
CA LYS A 37 10.44 -6.78 15.34
C LYS A 37 11.65 -5.90 15.59
N GLU A 38 12.70 -6.10 14.81
CA GLU A 38 13.92 -5.31 14.82
C GLU A 38 13.64 -3.86 14.40
N ASP A 39 12.78 -3.66 13.39
CA ASP A 39 12.32 -2.33 12.99
C ASP A 39 11.51 -1.64 14.10
N MET A 40 10.60 -2.36 14.76
CA MET A 40 9.85 -1.83 15.91
C MET A 40 10.78 -1.40 17.05
N ASP A 41 11.75 -2.23 17.43
CA ASP A 41 12.72 -1.92 18.48
C ASP A 41 13.58 -0.70 18.11
N TYR A 42 14.04 -0.63 16.86
CA TYR A 42 14.77 0.52 16.33
C TYR A 42 13.95 1.81 16.42
N LEU A 43 12.71 1.78 15.93
CA LEU A 43 11.82 2.94 15.91
C LEU A 43 11.46 3.42 17.32
N LEU A 44 11.20 2.51 18.27
CA LEU A 44 10.94 2.87 19.67
C LEU A 44 12.16 3.51 20.34
N SER A 45 13.37 3.01 20.05
CA SER A 45 14.61 3.65 20.52
C SER A 45 14.76 5.05 19.91
N ALA A 46 14.60 5.17 18.59
CA ALA A 46 14.70 6.44 17.88
C ALA A 46 13.66 7.47 18.37
N LEU A 47 12.44 7.04 18.69
CA LEU A 47 11.39 7.92 19.20
C LEU A 47 11.77 8.58 20.53
N ASN A 48 12.46 7.83 21.42
CA ASN A 48 12.94 8.35 22.71
C ASN A 48 14.07 9.37 22.54
N GLU A 49 14.85 9.25 21.47
CA GLU A 49 15.99 10.12 21.17
C GLU A 49 15.64 11.27 20.22
N ALA A 50 14.45 11.25 19.61
CA ALA A 50 14.04 12.24 18.63
C ALA A 50 13.93 13.66 19.24
N GLU A 51 14.70 14.59 18.68
CA GLU A 51 14.75 15.98 19.16
C GLU A 51 13.73 16.88 18.45
N THR A 52 13.39 16.56 17.20
CA THR A 52 12.51 17.39 16.35
C THR A 52 11.12 16.80 16.21
N ASN A 53 10.14 17.68 15.97
CA ASN A 53 8.76 17.26 15.67
C ASN A 53 8.68 16.47 14.35
N SER A 54 9.48 16.86 13.34
CA SER A 54 9.56 16.17 12.06
C SER A 54 10.03 14.72 12.25
N ASP A 55 11.11 14.50 13.02
CA ASP A 55 11.61 13.14 13.28
C ASP A 55 10.59 12.32 14.06
N LYS A 56 9.97 12.90 15.11
CA LYS A 56 8.92 12.23 15.87
C LYS A 56 7.76 11.81 14.99
N ALA A 57 7.24 12.73 14.17
CA ALA A 57 6.15 12.42 13.25
C ALA A 57 6.56 11.32 12.25
N ALA A 58 7.78 11.39 11.72
CA ALA A 58 8.34 10.42 10.77
C ALA A 58 8.51 9.01 11.36
N ILE A 59 8.93 8.93 12.62
CA ILE A 59 9.06 7.68 13.37
C ILE A 59 7.68 7.12 13.71
N LEU A 60 6.73 7.96 14.14
CA LEU A 60 5.40 7.52 14.56
C LEU A 60 4.58 6.90 13.42
N TRP A 61 4.64 7.44 12.19
CA TRP A 61 3.95 6.78 11.08
C TRP A 61 4.63 5.47 10.68
N ARG A 62 5.96 5.34 10.85
CA ARG A 62 6.68 4.07 10.66
C ARG A 62 6.32 3.06 11.73
N LEU A 63 6.16 3.47 12.98
CA LEU A 63 5.61 2.61 14.05
C LEU A 63 4.21 2.11 13.69
N SER A 64 3.35 2.96 13.12
CA SER A 64 2.04 2.56 12.61
C SER A 64 2.15 1.47 11.53
N ARG A 65 3.01 1.69 10.52
CA ARG A 65 3.32 0.70 9.47
C ARG A 65 3.78 -0.63 10.06
N THR A 66 4.78 -0.59 10.93
CA THR A 66 5.44 -1.79 11.47
C THR A 66 4.52 -2.55 12.41
N GLN A 67 3.75 -1.85 13.25
CA GLN A 67 2.70 -2.45 14.08
C GLN A 67 1.66 -3.19 13.23
N LEU A 68 1.22 -2.61 12.11
CA LEU A 68 0.25 -3.24 11.22
C LEU A 68 0.75 -4.59 10.71
N TYR A 69 2.01 -4.65 10.26
CA TYR A 69 2.58 -5.88 9.71
C TYR A 69 2.91 -6.92 10.78
N LEU A 70 3.38 -6.53 11.96
CA LEU A 70 3.46 -7.43 13.12
C LEU A 70 2.09 -8.01 13.47
N THR A 71 1.02 -7.23 13.32
CA THR A 71 -0.36 -7.68 13.56
C THR A 71 -0.85 -8.62 12.46
N ASP A 72 -0.37 -8.49 11.22
CA ASP A 72 -0.65 -9.42 10.13
C ASP A 72 -0.01 -10.82 10.38
N GLU A 73 1.06 -10.92 11.16
CA GLU A 73 1.65 -12.21 11.59
C GLU A 73 0.81 -12.96 12.62
N ILE A 74 -0.13 -12.27 13.28
CA ILE A 74 -1.00 -12.88 14.29
C ILE A 74 -2.02 -13.79 13.59
N PRO A 75 -2.14 -15.07 13.99
CA PRO A 75 -3.09 -16.02 13.40
C PRO A 75 -4.53 -15.50 13.26
N GLU A 76 -5.19 -15.79 12.14
CA GLU A 76 -6.53 -15.25 11.82
C GLU A 76 -7.61 -15.61 12.84
N ASN A 77 -7.46 -16.73 13.55
CA ASN A 77 -8.37 -17.16 14.61
C ASN A 77 -8.27 -16.28 15.88
N GLN A 78 -7.22 -15.49 16.03
CA GLN A 78 -7.00 -14.58 17.17
C GLN A 78 -7.54 -13.17 16.90
N LYS A 79 -8.81 -13.08 16.48
CA LYS A 79 -9.43 -11.83 16.02
C LYS A 79 -9.31 -10.65 16.98
N LYS A 80 -9.47 -10.88 18.29
CA LYS A 80 -9.40 -9.80 19.30
C LYS A 80 -8.01 -9.19 19.38
N GLU A 81 -6.99 -10.02 19.33
CA GLU A 81 -5.60 -9.59 19.36
C GLU A 81 -5.23 -8.83 18.09
N ARG A 82 -5.68 -9.32 16.92
CA ARG A 82 -5.52 -8.61 15.64
C ARG A 82 -6.19 -7.24 15.66
N ILE A 83 -7.43 -7.14 16.15
CA ILE A 83 -8.12 -5.85 16.25
C ILE A 83 -7.34 -4.89 17.14
N ALA A 84 -6.89 -5.33 18.32
CA ALA A 84 -6.10 -4.51 19.22
C ALA A 84 -4.79 -4.02 18.57
N GLY A 85 -4.08 -4.89 17.85
CA GLY A 85 -2.85 -4.50 17.14
C GLY A 85 -3.08 -3.49 16.01
N TYR A 86 -4.18 -3.60 15.25
CA TYR A 86 -4.51 -2.61 14.24
C TYR A 86 -5.00 -1.29 14.84
N GLU A 87 -5.73 -1.32 15.96
CA GLU A 87 -6.11 -0.12 16.70
C GLU A 87 -4.87 0.60 17.27
N GLU A 88 -3.85 -0.15 17.70
CA GLU A 88 -2.55 0.41 18.08
C GLU A 88 -1.81 1.04 16.88
N SER A 89 -1.84 0.38 15.72
CA SER A 89 -1.32 0.97 14.47
C SER A 89 -2.03 2.27 14.11
N GLU A 90 -3.37 2.32 14.21
CA GLU A 90 -4.15 3.54 14.00
C GLU A 90 -3.72 4.65 14.97
N ASN A 91 -3.54 4.31 16.25
CA ASN A 91 -3.13 5.25 17.29
C ASN A 91 -1.72 5.83 17.06
N TRP A 92 -0.78 5.05 16.52
CA TRP A 92 0.54 5.57 16.14
C TRP A 92 0.44 6.60 15.00
N ALA A 93 -0.40 6.33 13.99
CA ALA A 93 -0.64 7.28 12.90
C ALA A 93 -1.34 8.55 13.40
N ASP A 94 -2.28 8.43 14.34
CA ASP A 94 -2.94 9.58 14.96
C ASP A 94 -1.97 10.46 15.74
N GLN A 95 -1.04 9.86 16.47
CA GLN A 95 0.02 10.62 17.15
C GLN A 95 0.94 11.34 16.16
N SER A 96 1.27 10.70 15.03
CA SER A 96 2.04 11.33 13.95
C SER A 96 1.29 12.57 13.40
N LEU A 97 0.02 12.40 13.01
CA LEU A 97 -0.83 13.47 12.47
C LEU A 97 -1.07 14.62 13.44
N ALA A 98 -1.07 14.35 14.75
CA ALA A 98 -1.20 15.39 15.78
C ALA A 98 0.05 16.28 15.89
N ILE A 99 1.22 15.79 15.46
CA ILE A 99 2.47 16.54 15.42
C ILE A 99 2.62 17.25 14.09
N GLU A 100 2.52 16.49 12.99
CA GLU A 100 2.67 16.98 11.62
C GLU A 100 1.85 16.11 10.66
N GLU A 101 1.04 16.74 9.82
CA GLU A 101 0.29 16.01 8.81
C GLU A 101 1.21 15.55 7.68
N SER A 102 1.15 14.26 7.32
CA SER A 102 1.90 13.70 6.20
C SER A 102 1.07 12.71 5.38
N ALA A 103 1.45 12.54 4.11
CA ALA A 103 0.88 11.54 3.22
C ALA A 103 0.96 10.12 3.82
N ASP A 104 2.11 9.76 4.38
CA ASP A 104 2.35 8.45 5.00
C ASP A 104 1.47 8.20 6.22
N ALA A 105 1.33 9.19 7.11
CA ALA A 105 0.51 9.03 8.31
C ALA A 105 -0.98 8.85 7.94
N TYR A 106 -1.48 9.58 6.95
CA TYR A 106 -2.84 9.37 6.42
C TYR A 106 -3.01 8.00 5.77
N HIS A 107 -2.02 7.57 4.99
CA HIS A 107 -2.03 6.25 4.36
C HIS A 107 -2.09 5.13 5.42
N TRP A 108 -1.17 5.13 6.38
CA TRP A 108 -1.07 4.06 7.39
C TRP A 108 -2.26 4.06 8.35
N LYS A 109 -2.80 5.23 8.70
CA LYS A 109 -4.08 5.32 9.43
C LYS A 109 -5.20 4.61 8.69
N ALA A 110 -5.37 4.91 7.40
CA ALA A 110 -6.40 4.29 6.59
C ALA A 110 -6.18 2.77 6.45
N SER A 111 -4.93 2.33 6.22
CA SER A 111 -4.57 0.91 6.15
C SER A 111 -4.94 0.16 7.44
N ALA A 112 -4.68 0.74 8.61
CA ALA A 112 -5.05 0.17 9.92
C ALA A 112 -6.58 0.04 10.08
N ILE A 113 -7.33 1.09 9.75
CA ILE A 113 -8.81 1.07 9.74
C ILE A 113 -9.34 -0.02 8.79
N GLY A 114 -8.73 -0.15 7.61
CA GLY A 114 -9.06 -1.16 6.62
C GLY A 114 -8.87 -2.59 7.13
N ARG A 115 -7.75 -2.85 7.81
CA ARG A 115 -7.46 -4.15 8.43
C ARG A 115 -8.46 -4.52 9.53
N VAL A 116 -8.84 -3.58 10.39
CA VAL A 116 -9.96 -3.78 11.34
C VAL A 116 -11.24 -4.14 10.59
N GLY A 117 -11.51 -3.48 9.46
CA GLY A 117 -12.62 -3.76 8.57
C GLY A 117 -12.62 -5.20 8.05
N GLN A 118 -11.46 -5.69 7.60
CA GLN A 118 -11.28 -7.05 7.07
C GLN A 118 -11.48 -8.12 8.16
N VAL A 119 -10.97 -7.90 9.38
CA VAL A 119 -11.16 -8.86 10.50
C VAL A 119 -12.63 -8.98 10.92
N ASN A 120 -13.34 -7.85 10.96
CA ASN A 120 -14.75 -7.80 11.33
C ASN A 120 -15.69 -8.22 10.19
N GLY A 121 -15.21 -8.17 8.95
CA GLY A 121 -16.02 -8.34 7.74
C GLY A 121 -16.45 -6.98 7.17
N PRO A 122 -16.40 -6.77 5.84
CA PRO A 122 -16.66 -5.47 5.21
C PRO A 122 -18.03 -4.87 5.57
N LEU A 123 -19.07 -5.71 5.62
CA LEU A 123 -20.44 -5.29 5.94
C LEU A 123 -20.59 -4.78 7.37
N ASN A 124 -19.83 -5.34 8.32
CA ASN A 124 -19.85 -4.91 9.71
C ASN A 124 -19.09 -3.60 9.94
N SER A 125 -18.35 -3.13 8.92
CA SER A 125 -17.46 -1.97 8.99
C SER A 125 -17.82 -0.86 8.02
N LEU A 126 -19.02 -0.92 7.40
CA LEU A 126 -19.48 0.03 6.39
C LEU A 126 -19.43 1.49 6.86
N SER A 127 -19.69 1.74 8.14
CA SER A 127 -19.63 3.10 8.71
C SER A 127 -18.23 3.70 8.68
N LYS A 128 -17.17 2.87 8.68
CA LYS A 128 -15.76 3.30 8.61
C LYS A 128 -15.27 3.50 7.17
N ALA A 129 -15.96 2.94 6.18
CA ALA A 129 -15.51 2.92 4.79
C ALA A 129 -15.38 4.32 4.17
N LYS A 130 -16.39 5.19 4.37
CA LYS A 130 -16.36 6.55 3.83
C LYS A 130 -15.27 7.42 4.47
N PRO A 131 -15.15 7.49 5.82
CA PRO A 131 -14.02 8.16 6.45
C PRO A 131 -12.65 7.63 5.98
N MET A 132 -12.50 6.32 5.82
CA MET A 132 -11.25 5.73 5.32
C MET A 132 -10.92 6.17 3.88
N ARG A 133 -11.93 6.22 3.00
CA ARG A 133 -11.76 6.75 1.64
C ARG A 133 -11.30 8.21 1.67
N GLU A 134 -11.87 9.04 2.54
CA GLU A 134 -11.50 10.46 2.67
C GLU A 134 -10.04 10.64 3.13
N LEU A 135 -9.53 9.78 4.00
CA LEU A 135 -8.11 9.78 4.40
C LEU A 135 -7.20 9.52 3.19
N ILE A 136 -7.51 8.49 2.39
CA ILE A 136 -6.70 8.17 1.21
C ILE A 136 -6.85 9.22 0.10
N GLU A 137 -8.05 9.77 -0.09
CA GLU A 137 -8.25 10.87 -1.04
C GLU A 137 -7.42 12.11 -0.64
N LYS A 138 -7.21 12.35 0.66
CA LYS A 138 -6.32 13.41 1.15
C LYS A 138 -4.85 13.17 0.75
N VAL A 139 -4.35 11.94 0.86
CA VAL A 139 -2.98 11.56 0.42
C VAL A 139 -2.71 12.03 -1.01
N GLN A 140 -3.66 11.77 -1.90
CA GLN A 140 -3.49 12.03 -3.33
C GLN A 140 -3.81 13.48 -3.70
N ASN A 141 -4.93 14.02 -3.23
CA ASN A 141 -5.42 15.32 -3.66
C ASN A 141 -4.75 16.50 -2.94
N THR A 142 -4.30 16.31 -1.70
CA THR A 142 -3.69 17.40 -0.90
C THR A 142 -2.18 17.36 -0.97
N PHE A 143 -1.57 16.18 -0.77
CA PHE A 143 -0.12 16.04 -0.77
C PHE A 143 0.46 15.80 -2.18
N ASN A 144 -0.38 15.50 -3.18
CA ASN A 144 0.05 15.15 -4.53
C ASN A 144 1.12 14.04 -4.55
N ALA A 145 1.02 13.09 -3.60
CA ALA A 145 2.06 12.09 -3.35
C ALA A 145 2.14 11.02 -4.45
N ASP A 146 1.06 10.80 -5.21
CA ASP A 146 0.95 9.72 -6.23
C ASP A 146 1.43 8.36 -5.70
N MET A 147 1.07 8.09 -4.44
CA MET A 147 1.56 6.93 -3.70
C MET A 147 0.88 5.65 -4.19
N SER A 148 1.67 4.70 -4.71
CA SER A 148 1.19 3.40 -5.21
C SER A 148 0.32 2.65 -4.21
N ASP A 149 0.71 2.66 -2.94
CA ASP A 149 0.01 1.93 -1.87
C ASP A 149 -1.34 2.58 -1.52
N ALA A 150 -1.45 3.90 -1.65
CA ALA A 150 -2.74 4.57 -1.51
C ALA A 150 -3.69 4.22 -2.66
N TRP A 151 -3.17 4.04 -3.89
CA TRP A 151 -3.98 3.51 -5.00
C TRP A 151 -4.45 2.07 -4.76
N TYR A 152 -3.60 1.23 -4.18
CA TYR A 152 -3.99 -0.12 -3.75
C TYR A 152 -5.13 -0.09 -2.73
N VAL A 153 -5.03 0.74 -1.69
CA VAL A 153 -6.09 0.85 -0.66
C VAL A 153 -7.42 1.32 -1.25
N LEU A 154 -7.41 2.30 -2.16
CA LEU A 154 -8.64 2.72 -2.87
C LEU A 154 -9.21 1.57 -3.68
N SER A 155 -8.38 0.80 -4.38
CA SER A 155 -8.85 -0.36 -5.13
C SER A 155 -9.62 -1.35 -4.24
N LEU A 156 -9.02 -1.76 -3.12
CA LEU A 156 -9.66 -2.69 -2.19
C LEU A 156 -10.97 -2.15 -1.62
N LEU A 157 -11.06 -0.86 -1.30
CA LEU A 157 -12.31 -0.26 -0.84
C LEU A 157 -13.41 -0.34 -1.88
N TYR A 158 -13.10 -0.09 -3.16
CA TYR A 158 -14.10 -0.15 -4.23
C TYR A 158 -14.45 -1.60 -4.62
N ASP A 159 -13.54 -2.55 -4.46
CA ASP A 159 -13.77 -3.97 -4.76
C ASP A 159 -14.57 -4.69 -3.66
N GLN A 160 -14.22 -4.46 -2.40
CA GLN A 160 -14.75 -5.25 -1.27
C GLN A 160 -16.12 -4.74 -0.74
N LEU A 161 -16.53 -3.54 -1.13
CA LEU A 161 -17.77 -2.93 -0.64
C LEU A 161 -18.93 -3.12 -1.61
N PRO A 162 -20.18 -3.16 -1.11
CA PRO A 162 -21.34 -3.15 -1.98
C PRO A 162 -21.45 -1.82 -2.74
N GLY A 163 -22.02 -1.87 -3.94
CA GLY A 163 -22.32 -0.67 -4.71
C GLY A 163 -23.48 0.17 -4.15
N ALA A 164 -23.83 1.21 -4.89
CA ALA A 164 -24.96 2.06 -4.58
C ALA A 164 -26.30 1.27 -4.60
N PRO A 165 -27.27 1.59 -3.73
CA PRO A 165 -27.27 2.70 -2.77
C PRO A 165 -26.69 2.36 -1.39
N ILE A 166 -26.19 1.14 -1.17
CA ILE A 166 -25.76 0.67 0.15
C ILE A 166 -24.41 1.28 0.55
N SER A 167 -23.46 1.28 -0.37
CA SER A 167 -22.16 1.92 -0.22
C SER A 167 -21.68 2.42 -1.59
N PHE A 168 -20.37 2.45 -1.83
CA PHE A 168 -19.76 3.05 -3.00
C PHE A 168 -18.92 2.08 -3.85
N GLY A 169 -19.01 0.78 -3.60
CA GLY A 169 -18.27 -0.23 -4.37
C GLY A 169 -18.50 -0.15 -5.87
N ASN A 170 -17.43 -0.37 -6.64
CA ASN A 170 -17.44 -0.29 -8.10
C ASN A 170 -16.19 -0.95 -8.71
N ASP A 171 -16.36 -2.11 -9.33
CA ASP A 171 -15.28 -2.91 -9.93
C ASP A 171 -14.46 -2.15 -10.98
N ASN A 172 -15.08 -1.25 -11.75
CA ASN A 172 -14.37 -0.48 -12.77
C ASN A 172 -13.41 0.54 -12.13
N PHE A 173 -13.83 1.13 -11.02
CA PHE A 173 -13.00 2.06 -10.27
C PHE A 173 -11.90 1.29 -9.54
N ALA A 174 -12.23 0.14 -8.95
CA ALA A 174 -11.26 -0.74 -8.30
C ALA A 174 -10.13 -1.15 -9.26
N ILE A 175 -10.47 -1.61 -10.47
CA ILE A 175 -9.51 -2.00 -11.50
C ILE A 175 -8.67 -0.81 -11.97
N SER A 176 -9.26 0.37 -12.12
CA SER A 176 -8.51 1.58 -12.51
C SER A 176 -7.48 1.96 -11.44
N TYR A 177 -7.84 1.89 -10.16
CA TYR A 177 -6.92 2.19 -9.06
C TYR A 177 -5.81 1.14 -8.91
N ILE A 178 -6.12 -0.16 -8.95
CA ILE A 178 -5.07 -1.19 -8.84
C ILE A 178 -4.15 -1.17 -10.04
N ARG A 179 -4.65 -0.82 -11.24
CA ARG A 179 -3.79 -0.60 -12.40
C ARG A 179 -2.84 0.58 -12.19
N ARG A 180 -3.29 1.68 -11.60
CA ARG A 180 -2.40 2.79 -11.25
C ARG A 180 -1.33 2.36 -10.25
N CYS A 181 -1.71 1.56 -9.25
CA CYS A 181 -0.79 0.95 -8.32
C CYS A 181 0.27 0.10 -9.06
N VAL A 182 -0.16 -0.83 -9.91
CA VAL A 182 0.75 -1.71 -10.67
C VAL A 182 1.66 -0.94 -11.63
N ASP A 183 1.17 0.09 -12.30
CA ASP A 183 1.95 0.93 -13.22
C ASP A 183 3.01 1.79 -12.49
N THR A 184 2.91 1.95 -11.17
CA THR A 184 3.80 2.83 -10.39
C THR A 184 4.62 2.10 -9.33
N GLN A 185 4.28 0.85 -8.99
CA GLN A 185 4.93 0.12 -7.90
C GLN A 185 6.42 -0.13 -8.15
N ASP A 186 6.88 -0.22 -9.40
CA ASP A 186 8.30 -0.47 -9.68
C ASP A 186 9.16 0.76 -9.32
N ASN A 187 8.55 1.94 -9.10
CA ASN A 187 9.22 3.14 -8.60
C ASN A 187 9.52 3.09 -7.09
N VAL A 188 8.91 2.17 -6.34
CA VAL A 188 9.13 2.05 -4.89
C VAL A 188 10.24 1.06 -4.53
N ASN A 189 11.09 0.70 -5.51
CA ASN A 189 12.28 -0.18 -5.37
C ASN A 189 12.03 -1.45 -4.55
N ARG A 190 10.82 -2.02 -4.64
CA ARG A 190 10.43 -3.27 -3.96
C ARG A 190 9.54 -4.10 -4.86
N LEU A 191 9.69 -5.42 -4.78
CA LEU A 191 8.80 -6.33 -5.48
C LEU A 191 7.53 -6.51 -4.65
N ASN A 192 6.37 -6.15 -5.20
CA ASN A 192 5.09 -6.39 -4.54
C ASN A 192 4.17 -7.25 -5.42
N LEU A 193 4.34 -8.57 -5.30
CA LEU A 193 3.54 -9.56 -6.03
C LEU A 193 2.04 -9.50 -5.68
N THR A 194 1.67 -8.95 -4.53
CA THR A 194 0.27 -8.82 -4.12
C THR A 194 -0.51 -7.93 -5.08
N ASN A 195 0.09 -6.83 -5.54
CA ASN A 195 -0.58 -5.89 -6.44
C ASN A 195 -0.91 -6.52 -7.80
N TYR A 196 0.01 -7.34 -8.34
CA TYR A 196 -0.23 -8.07 -9.57
C TYR A 196 -1.35 -9.11 -9.41
N LEU A 197 -1.32 -9.87 -8.32
CA LEU A 197 -2.36 -10.87 -8.04
C LEU A 197 -3.74 -10.21 -7.90
N GLU A 198 -3.82 -9.10 -7.17
CA GLU A 198 -5.06 -8.35 -6.95
C GLU A 198 -5.64 -7.85 -8.29
N LEU A 199 -4.82 -7.22 -9.15
CA LEU A 199 -5.26 -6.81 -10.49
C LEU A 199 -5.80 -8.00 -11.30
N ALA A 200 -5.09 -9.13 -11.30
CA ALA A 200 -5.52 -10.32 -12.04
C ALA A 200 -6.85 -10.88 -11.51
N GLN A 201 -7.05 -10.90 -10.20
CA GLN A 201 -8.28 -11.37 -9.56
C GLN A 201 -9.48 -10.45 -9.88
N GLN A 202 -9.31 -9.13 -9.76
CA GLN A 202 -10.37 -8.16 -10.08
C GLN A 202 -10.75 -8.21 -11.57
N LEU A 203 -9.76 -8.31 -12.47
CA LEU A 203 -10.01 -8.51 -13.91
C LEU A 203 -10.83 -9.79 -14.14
N HIS A 204 -10.40 -10.91 -13.56
CA HIS A 204 -11.11 -12.17 -13.71
C HIS A 204 -12.56 -12.09 -13.21
N ALA A 205 -12.78 -11.45 -12.05
CA ALA A 205 -14.11 -11.25 -11.47
C ALA A 205 -15.02 -10.41 -12.38
N ARG A 206 -14.50 -9.31 -12.97
CA ARG A 206 -15.26 -8.46 -13.89
C ARG A 206 -15.60 -9.16 -15.21
N GLY A 207 -14.67 -9.92 -15.75
CA GLY A 207 -14.91 -10.89 -16.83
C GLY A 207 -15.38 -10.29 -18.16
N TRP A 208 -14.93 -9.08 -18.54
CA TRP A 208 -15.28 -8.54 -19.85
C TRP A 208 -14.58 -9.27 -20.99
N ASN A 209 -15.33 -9.56 -22.06
CA ASN A 209 -14.73 -9.94 -23.33
C ASN A 209 -14.13 -8.71 -24.03
N ALA A 210 -13.24 -8.93 -25.02
CA ALA A 210 -12.51 -7.86 -25.71
C ALA A 210 -13.42 -6.77 -26.30
N SER A 211 -14.54 -7.16 -26.93
CA SER A 211 -15.49 -6.19 -27.53
C SER A 211 -16.15 -5.28 -26.50
N LYS A 212 -16.65 -5.86 -25.39
CA LYS A 212 -17.21 -5.08 -24.29
C LYS A 212 -16.15 -4.17 -23.69
N ARG A 213 -14.96 -4.72 -23.45
CA ARG A 213 -13.84 -4.00 -22.88
C ARG A 213 -13.46 -2.77 -23.69
N ALA A 214 -13.20 -2.92 -24.99
CA ALA A 214 -12.87 -1.79 -25.88
C ALA A 214 -13.93 -0.67 -25.82
N LYS A 215 -15.22 -1.03 -25.81
CA LYS A 215 -16.31 -0.06 -25.70
C LYS A 215 -16.33 0.69 -24.37
N GLU A 216 -16.08 0.00 -23.26
CA GLU A 216 -16.06 0.64 -21.94
C GLU A 216 -14.81 1.50 -21.75
N LEU A 217 -13.66 1.11 -22.28
CA LEU A 217 -12.43 1.92 -22.27
C LEU A 217 -12.63 3.26 -23.00
N ASP A 218 -13.29 3.27 -24.17
CA ASP A 218 -13.61 4.52 -24.87
C ASP A 218 -14.54 5.44 -24.07
N LYS A 219 -15.42 4.87 -23.22
CA LYS A 219 -16.27 5.69 -22.34
C LYS A 219 -15.47 6.24 -21.17
N MET A 220 -14.59 5.42 -20.59
CA MET A 220 -13.68 5.85 -19.52
C MET A 220 -12.81 7.01 -19.99
N GLN A 221 -12.27 6.96 -21.21
CA GLN A 221 -11.48 8.04 -21.81
C GLN A 221 -12.23 9.38 -21.79
N LYS A 222 -13.50 9.38 -22.21
CA LYS A 222 -14.32 10.60 -22.21
C LYS A 222 -14.55 11.19 -20.82
N ASN A 223 -14.54 10.36 -19.77
CA ASN A 223 -14.66 10.84 -18.40
C ASN A 223 -13.29 11.28 -17.86
N TRP A 224 -12.23 10.55 -18.18
CA TRP A 224 -10.85 10.90 -17.88
C TRP A 224 -10.47 12.30 -18.39
N GLU A 225 -10.87 12.63 -19.62
CA GLU A 225 -10.61 13.94 -20.25
C GLU A 225 -11.36 15.09 -19.57
N LYS A 226 -12.50 14.81 -18.92
CA LYS A 226 -13.35 15.82 -18.28
C LYS A 226 -13.00 16.05 -16.81
N GLU A 227 -12.47 15.03 -16.15
CA GLU A 227 -12.17 15.09 -14.72
C GLU A 227 -10.80 15.71 -14.46
N SER A 228 -10.72 16.50 -13.39
CA SER A 228 -9.54 17.27 -13.01
C SER A 228 -9.09 17.00 -11.58
N VAL A 229 -9.97 16.51 -10.71
CA VAL A 229 -9.60 16.12 -9.35
C VAL A 229 -8.80 14.81 -9.43
N PRO A 230 -7.58 14.72 -8.84
CA PRO A 230 -6.69 13.57 -9.04
C PRO A 230 -7.35 12.22 -8.72
N THR A 231 -7.98 12.05 -7.57
CA THR A 231 -8.61 10.77 -7.21
C THR A 231 -9.83 10.46 -8.07
N GLU A 232 -10.67 11.44 -8.38
CA GLU A 232 -11.84 11.23 -9.23
C GLU A 232 -11.42 10.88 -10.67
N LYS A 233 -10.36 11.50 -11.16
CA LYS A 233 -9.80 11.22 -12.49
C LYS A 233 -9.25 9.79 -12.55
N MET A 234 -8.56 9.34 -11.51
CA MET A 234 -8.00 7.98 -11.42
C MET A 234 -9.07 6.87 -11.44
N LYS A 235 -10.34 7.16 -11.17
CA LYS A 235 -11.44 6.20 -11.38
C LYS A 235 -11.59 5.73 -12.83
N TYR A 236 -11.00 6.46 -13.78
CA TYR A 236 -11.04 6.17 -15.22
C TYR A 236 -9.67 5.82 -15.80
N TYR A 237 -8.66 5.59 -14.95
CA TYR A 237 -7.27 5.40 -15.35
C TYR A 237 -7.06 4.22 -16.31
N GLU A 238 -7.86 3.16 -16.21
CA GLU A 238 -7.77 2.02 -17.12
C GLU A 238 -7.98 2.42 -18.59
N GLY A 239 -8.89 3.35 -18.85
CA GLY A 239 -9.21 3.83 -20.19
C GLY A 239 -8.66 5.22 -20.49
N ARG A 240 -7.58 5.65 -19.81
CA ARG A 240 -6.99 7.00 -19.98
C ARG A 240 -6.64 7.33 -21.44
N ASP A 241 -6.19 6.34 -22.21
CA ASP A 241 -5.85 6.45 -23.64
C ASP A 241 -6.88 5.69 -24.51
N GLY A 242 -8.08 5.47 -23.97
CA GLY A 242 -9.11 4.65 -24.59
C GLY A 242 -8.66 3.19 -24.77
N ARG A 243 -9.21 2.55 -25.80
CA ARG A 243 -8.89 1.16 -26.17
C ARG A 243 -7.42 0.93 -26.58
N GLU A 244 -6.68 2.00 -26.87
CA GLU A 244 -5.29 1.96 -27.36
C GLU A 244 -4.26 1.91 -26.22
N THR A 245 -4.69 1.93 -24.96
CA THR A 245 -3.81 1.79 -23.80
C THR A 245 -3.04 0.46 -23.88
N THR A 246 -1.71 0.49 -23.90
CA THR A 246 -0.87 -0.73 -23.90
C THR A 246 -0.16 -0.87 -22.55
N PRO A 247 -0.48 -1.90 -21.74
CA PRO A 247 0.22 -2.12 -20.48
C PRO A 247 1.63 -2.66 -20.73
N PHE A 248 2.57 -2.38 -19.83
CA PHE A 248 3.99 -2.72 -20.00
C PHE A 248 4.27 -4.23 -20.11
N TYR A 249 3.35 -5.07 -19.64
CA TYR A 249 3.41 -6.53 -19.74
C TYR A 249 2.70 -7.10 -20.98
N SER A 250 2.26 -6.27 -21.93
CA SER A 250 1.62 -6.73 -23.17
C SER A 250 2.19 -6.02 -24.40
N ALA A 251 2.20 -6.74 -25.52
CA ALA A 251 2.48 -6.17 -26.84
C ALA A 251 1.22 -5.65 -27.55
N LEU A 252 0.03 -5.95 -27.02
CA LEU A 252 -1.26 -5.57 -27.59
C LEU A 252 -1.94 -4.50 -26.72
N PRO A 253 -2.76 -3.62 -27.32
CA PRO A 253 -3.61 -2.70 -26.56
C PRO A 253 -4.69 -3.43 -25.74
N LEU A 254 -5.12 -2.83 -24.63
CA LEU A 254 -6.18 -3.35 -23.74
C LEU A 254 -7.50 -3.63 -24.49
N GLY A 255 -7.78 -2.91 -25.57
CA GLY A 255 -8.97 -3.12 -26.40
C GLY A 255 -8.97 -4.44 -27.19
N GLU A 256 -7.83 -5.12 -27.32
CA GLU A 256 -7.69 -6.30 -28.18
C GLU A 256 -7.84 -7.64 -27.45
N PHE A 257 -7.94 -7.64 -26.11
CA PHE A 257 -8.08 -8.86 -25.33
C PHE A 257 -9.06 -8.72 -24.16
N SER A 258 -9.58 -9.86 -23.73
CA SER A 258 -10.50 -9.96 -22.58
C SER A 258 -9.79 -9.74 -21.25
N ASP A 259 -10.56 -9.45 -20.20
CA ASP A 259 -10.05 -9.37 -18.84
C ASP A 259 -9.38 -10.70 -18.41
N LYS A 260 -9.94 -11.85 -18.81
CA LYS A 260 -9.35 -13.17 -18.52
C LYS A 260 -7.97 -13.34 -19.18
N GLN A 261 -7.83 -12.93 -20.43
CA GLN A 261 -6.53 -13.00 -21.13
C GLN A 261 -5.51 -12.09 -20.46
N GLU A 262 -5.92 -10.90 -20.01
CA GLU A 262 -5.02 -10.03 -19.28
C GLU A 262 -4.64 -10.58 -17.90
N ALA A 263 -5.59 -11.12 -17.14
CA ALA A 263 -5.29 -11.74 -15.85
C ALA A 263 -4.20 -12.81 -15.98
N VAL A 264 -4.24 -13.61 -17.06
CA VAL A 264 -3.17 -14.57 -17.40
C VAL A 264 -1.83 -13.85 -17.66
N MET A 265 -1.82 -12.80 -18.48
CA MET A 265 -0.60 -12.04 -18.79
C MET A 265 0.01 -11.39 -17.54
N VAL A 266 -0.82 -10.82 -16.67
CA VAL A 266 -0.40 -10.21 -15.40
C VAL A 266 0.25 -11.25 -14.49
N CYS A 267 -0.38 -12.42 -14.32
CA CYS A 267 0.19 -13.50 -13.52
C CYS A 267 1.53 -14.00 -14.10
N GLN A 268 1.61 -14.18 -15.43
CA GLN A 268 2.84 -14.61 -16.08
C GLN A 268 3.97 -13.60 -15.92
N TYR A 269 3.67 -12.30 -16.07
CA TYR A 269 4.62 -11.24 -15.83
C TYR A 269 5.12 -11.24 -14.39
N ALA A 270 4.21 -11.32 -13.42
CA ALA A 270 4.57 -11.33 -12.00
C ALA A 270 5.51 -12.51 -11.65
N LEU A 271 5.24 -13.70 -12.17
CA LEU A 271 6.11 -14.88 -11.99
C LEU A 271 7.46 -14.72 -12.68
N ALA A 272 7.50 -14.09 -13.86
CA ALA A 272 8.76 -13.77 -14.54
C ALA A 272 9.62 -12.81 -13.71
N VAL A 273 9.04 -11.71 -13.20
CA VAL A 273 9.75 -10.78 -12.31
C VAL A 273 10.25 -11.48 -11.05
N TYR A 274 9.41 -12.31 -10.42
CA TYR A 274 9.80 -13.10 -9.26
C TYR A 274 11.01 -14.01 -9.56
N SER A 275 11.00 -14.73 -10.69
CA SER A 275 12.09 -15.64 -11.09
C SER A 275 13.44 -14.96 -11.33
N MET A 276 13.45 -13.64 -11.53
CA MET A 276 14.67 -12.86 -11.70
C MET A 276 15.32 -12.47 -10.36
N LYS A 277 14.64 -12.69 -9.23
CA LYS A 277 15.13 -12.31 -7.91
C LYS A 277 16.07 -13.38 -7.35
N GLU A 278 17.30 -13.00 -7.03
CA GLU A 278 18.32 -13.92 -6.49
C GLU A 278 17.97 -14.43 -5.09
N ASN A 279 17.44 -13.55 -4.23
CA ASN A 279 17.11 -13.83 -2.84
C ASN A 279 15.68 -13.32 -2.53
N PRO A 280 14.63 -14.05 -2.95
CA PRO A 280 13.26 -13.65 -2.63
C PRO A 280 12.97 -13.80 -1.14
N LEU A 281 12.13 -12.91 -0.63
CA LEU A 281 11.61 -12.98 0.72
C LEU A 281 10.61 -14.15 0.87
N PRO A 282 10.43 -14.69 2.09
CA PRO A 282 9.44 -15.74 2.34
C PRO A 282 8.02 -15.33 1.92
N SER A 283 7.61 -14.08 2.20
CA SER A 283 6.29 -13.58 1.80
C SER A 283 6.12 -13.50 0.28
N GLU A 284 7.17 -13.12 -0.45
CA GLU A 284 7.19 -13.08 -1.90
C GLU A 284 7.06 -14.48 -2.49
N THR A 285 7.74 -15.46 -1.90
CA THR A 285 7.64 -16.87 -2.30
C THR A 285 6.21 -17.38 -2.14
N ALA A 286 5.61 -17.17 -0.97
CA ALA A 286 4.22 -17.56 -0.70
C ALA A 286 3.22 -16.85 -1.65
N LYS A 287 3.51 -15.60 -2.03
CA LYS A 287 2.69 -14.87 -2.99
C LYS A 287 2.86 -15.39 -4.41
N ALA A 288 4.06 -15.76 -4.83
CA ALA A 288 4.31 -16.39 -6.12
C ALA A 288 3.53 -17.71 -6.24
N GLU A 289 3.54 -18.56 -5.22
CA GLU A 289 2.74 -19.79 -5.18
C GLU A 289 1.23 -19.51 -5.31
N SER A 290 0.74 -18.44 -4.67
CA SER A 290 -0.66 -18.00 -4.81
C SER A 290 -0.99 -17.57 -6.25
N ILE A 291 -0.05 -16.89 -6.92
CA ILE A 291 -0.18 -16.49 -8.33
C ILE A 291 -0.18 -17.72 -9.24
N GLU A 292 0.69 -18.70 -9.02
CA GLU A 292 0.73 -19.95 -9.78
C GLU A 292 -0.57 -20.74 -9.65
N ALA A 293 -1.11 -20.84 -8.42
CA ALA A 293 -2.38 -21.49 -8.16
C ALA A 293 -3.54 -20.78 -8.88
N PHE A 294 -3.57 -19.45 -8.82
CA PHE A 294 -4.60 -18.67 -9.50
C PHE A 294 -4.48 -18.78 -11.03
N LEU A 295 -3.28 -18.64 -11.60
CA LEU A 295 -3.02 -18.81 -13.02
C LEU A 295 -3.46 -20.19 -13.51
N SER A 296 -3.14 -21.25 -12.77
CA SER A 296 -3.57 -22.61 -13.06
C SER A 296 -5.10 -22.76 -13.06
N SER A 297 -5.83 -21.96 -12.29
CA SER A 297 -7.30 -21.95 -12.29
C SER A 297 -7.88 -21.26 -13.53
N LEU A 298 -7.16 -20.30 -14.13
CA LEU A 298 -7.59 -19.58 -15.33
C LEU A 298 -7.42 -20.41 -16.62
N THR A 299 -6.43 -21.29 -16.66
CA THR A 299 -6.05 -22.06 -17.86
C THR A 299 -6.66 -23.46 -17.95
N LYS A 300 -7.40 -23.89 -16.93
CA LYS A 300 -8.24 -25.09 -16.98
C LYS A 300 -9.56 -24.81 -17.70
#